data_AF-A0A5B9Y9X8-F1
#
_entry.id   AF-A0A5B9Y9X8-F1
#
_cell.length_a   1.000
_cell.length_b   1.000
_cell.length_c   1.000
_cell.angle_alpha   90.00
_cell.angle_beta   90.00
_cell.angle_gamma   90.00
#
_symmetry.space_group_name_H-M   'P 1'
#
loop_
_entity.id
_entity.type
_entity.pdbx_description
1 polymer ?
#
loop_
_entity_poly.entity_id
_entity_poly.type
_entity_poly.pdbx_seq_one_letter_code
_entity_poly.pdbx_strand_id
1 'polypeptide(L)'
;MAFDIRIENIKEIADDINSLSSQMGEMAGQMNILYFAMSRWNDYCSEAILKEIATEKKKIAQFQQEMKRMAVALNSVKNAYLKSENQILLVSNINPNRGENPLNHVTKKEMDEAIAAYEKEHEKEVEELNDFLNGDGADILTEEDKRNIKYLIYTAPEPYRSIFMESITKFKIADADGKSAFYKAWKHTVTYSYPDSFASDPRGAYTVFFHECGHAIDDLSDVAKWLGSDSEEYKVYSEAMGKDVTMRQAIEYDVYYNDNNEHSITSIANRIIASGGSGSKGDVQNVIDALKQGSGSDLSNADLLLYNAVKSEFTSGVSGATYEAVSDVYGGMSGNELRSGYGHDTSYWEDDKKAAKELWAEYFSYNMAGDDTSLNLVYEYFPEATKIMNEYTKALGA
;
A
#
# COMPACT_ATOMS: atom_id res chain seq x y z
N MET A 1 -3.46 -8.97 8.55
CA MET A 1 -3.43 -9.96 7.46
C MET A 1 -2.08 -9.99 6.72
N ALA A 2 -1.63 -8.94 6.00
CA ALA A 2 -0.30 -8.96 5.36
C ALA A 2 0.89 -9.03 6.35
N PHE A 3 0.71 -8.46 7.54
CA PHE A 3 1.69 -8.50 8.63
C PHE A 3 1.78 -9.89 9.30
N ASP A 4 0.63 -10.50 9.59
CA ASP A 4 0.55 -11.89 10.08
C ASP A 4 1.25 -12.82 9.08
N ILE A 5 1.02 -12.61 7.78
CA ILE A 5 1.68 -13.36 6.71
C ILE A 5 3.21 -13.16 6.75
N ARG A 6 3.74 -11.96 7.00
CA ARG A 6 5.21 -11.75 7.09
C ARG A 6 5.83 -12.41 8.33
N ILE A 7 5.19 -12.32 9.49
CA ILE A 7 5.67 -12.99 10.71
C ILE A 7 5.56 -14.51 10.58
N GLU A 8 4.48 -14.99 9.97
CA GLU A 8 4.25 -16.41 9.71
C GLU A 8 5.28 -16.94 8.71
N ASN A 9 5.59 -16.18 7.65
CA ASN A 9 6.67 -16.50 6.71
C ASN A 9 8.06 -16.52 7.39
N ILE A 10 8.39 -15.54 8.25
CA ILE A 10 9.67 -15.53 8.99
C ILE A 10 9.74 -16.74 9.93
N LYS A 11 8.62 -17.11 10.55
CA LYS A 11 8.52 -18.28 11.41
C LYS A 11 8.70 -19.57 10.61
N GLU A 12 8.02 -19.70 9.47
CA GLU A 12 8.13 -20.87 8.58
C GLU A 12 9.57 -21.04 8.08
N ILE A 13 10.21 -19.95 7.64
CA ILE A 13 11.63 -19.96 7.23
C ILE A 13 12.55 -20.36 8.39
N ALA A 14 12.30 -19.87 9.61
CA ALA A 14 13.09 -20.24 10.77
C ALA A 14 12.91 -21.72 11.15
N ASP A 15 11.68 -22.23 11.04
CA ASP A 15 11.34 -23.63 11.29
C ASP A 15 11.97 -24.55 10.23
N ASP A 16 11.96 -24.15 8.96
CA ASP A 16 12.64 -24.84 7.85
C ASP A 16 14.15 -24.90 8.05
N ILE A 17 14.79 -23.79 8.45
CA ILE A 17 16.24 -23.76 8.73
C ILE A 17 16.58 -24.67 9.91
N ASN A 18 15.74 -24.71 10.95
CA ASN A 18 15.93 -25.62 12.09
C ASN A 18 15.78 -27.09 11.67
N SER A 19 14.79 -27.38 10.82
CA SER A 19 14.58 -28.72 10.24
C SER A 19 15.80 -29.16 9.43
N LEU A 20 16.30 -28.31 8.53
CA LEU A 20 17.51 -28.58 7.74
C LEU A 20 18.74 -28.81 8.64
N SER A 21 18.89 -28.01 9.70
CA SER A 21 19.98 -28.16 10.69
C SER A 21 19.94 -29.49 11.42
N SER A 22 18.74 -30.02 11.69
CA SER A 22 18.54 -31.34 12.28
C SER A 22 18.94 -32.45 11.31
N GLN A 23 18.45 -32.40 10.07
CA GLN A 23 18.77 -33.38 9.03
C GLN A 23 20.28 -33.47 8.76
N MET A 24 20.98 -32.33 8.75
CA MET A 24 22.44 -32.31 8.62
C MET A 24 23.16 -32.93 9.82
N GLY A 25 22.60 -32.80 11.02
CA GLY A 25 23.09 -33.48 12.22
C GLY A 25 22.99 -35.01 12.09
N GLU A 26 21.88 -35.50 11.54
CA GLU A 26 21.69 -36.93 11.26
C GLU A 26 22.69 -37.44 10.22
N MET A 27 22.89 -36.70 9.12
CA MET A 27 23.90 -37.02 8.12
C MET A 27 25.31 -37.10 8.71
N ALA A 28 25.69 -36.14 9.57
CA ALA A 28 26.98 -36.18 10.26
C ALA A 28 27.09 -37.42 11.18
N GLY A 29 25.98 -37.83 11.82
CA GLY A 29 25.87 -39.08 12.57
C GLY A 29 26.11 -40.32 11.71
N GLN A 30 25.49 -40.39 10.54
CA GLN A 30 25.70 -41.49 9.59
C GLN A 30 27.14 -41.55 9.08
N MET A 31 27.75 -40.38 8.80
CA MET A 31 29.16 -40.30 8.42
C MET A 31 30.10 -40.75 9.54
N ASN A 32 29.76 -40.52 10.81
CA ASN A 32 30.53 -41.09 11.93
C ASN A 32 30.50 -42.61 11.92
N ILE A 33 29.32 -43.21 11.73
CA ILE A 33 29.16 -44.67 11.66
C ILE A 33 30.00 -45.24 10.51
N LEU A 34 29.93 -44.61 9.33
CA LEU A 34 30.70 -45.02 8.16
C LEU A 34 32.21 -44.90 8.42
N TYR A 35 32.65 -43.79 8.98
CA TYR A 35 34.06 -43.57 9.36
C TYR A 35 34.57 -44.66 10.30
N PHE A 36 33.80 -45.02 11.34
CA PHE A 36 34.16 -46.09 12.28
C PHE A 36 34.15 -47.49 11.66
N ALA A 37 33.26 -47.76 10.71
CA ALA A 37 33.24 -49.02 9.99
C ALA A 37 34.49 -49.15 9.10
N MET A 38 34.84 -48.08 8.39
CA MET A 38 35.98 -48.05 7.46
C MET A 38 37.33 -48.06 8.17
N SER A 39 37.46 -47.45 9.36
CA SER A 39 38.72 -47.44 10.11
C SER A 39 39.18 -48.81 10.61
N ARG A 40 38.31 -49.84 10.50
CA ARG A 40 38.65 -51.24 10.81
C ARG A 40 39.30 -51.97 9.63
N TRP A 41 39.31 -51.40 8.43
CA TRP A 41 39.93 -51.97 7.24
C TRP A 41 41.33 -51.37 7.06
N ASN A 42 42.38 -52.16 7.30
CA ASN A 42 43.75 -51.68 7.33
C ASN A 42 44.42 -51.78 5.95
N ASP A 43 43.98 -50.93 5.02
CA ASP A 43 44.50 -50.79 3.64
C ASP A 43 44.82 -49.30 3.37
N TYR A 44 45.91 -49.02 2.65
CA TYR A 44 46.29 -47.68 2.19
C TYR A 44 45.15 -46.90 1.49
N CYS A 45 44.30 -47.56 0.70
CA CYS A 45 43.12 -46.93 0.09
C CYS A 45 42.10 -46.43 1.13
N SER A 46 42.06 -47.03 2.32
CA SER A 46 41.16 -46.60 3.40
C SER A 46 41.58 -45.27 4.03
N GLU A 47 42.89 -44.99 4.14
CA GLU A 47 43.39 -43.75 4.78
C GLU A 47 43.02 -42.49 3.99
N ALA A 48 43.14 -42.53 2.66
CA ALA A 48 42.79 -41.41 1.80
C ALA A 48 41.28 -41.09 1.90
N ILE A 49 40.43 -42.12 1.90
CA ILE A 49 38.99 -41.96 2.03
C ILE A 49 38.61 -41.45 3.43
N LEU A 50 39.25 -41.96 4.49
CA LEU A 50 39.04 -41.49 5.87
C LEU A 50 39.39 -40.01 6.03
N LYS A 51 40.44 -39.53 5.35
CA LYS A 51 40.84 -38.11 5.35
C LYS A 51 39.80 -37.23 4.64
N GLU A 52 39.25 -37.69 3.53
CA GLU A 52 38.19 -36.97 2.81
C GLU A 52 36.89 -36.93 3.64
N ILE A 53 36.49 -38.06 4.22
CA ILE A 53 35.33 -38.14 5.13
C ILE A 53 35.52 -37.19 6.33
N ALA A 54 36.71 -37.12 6.91
CA ALA A 54 37.00 -36.20 8.01
C ALA A 54 36.89 -34.72 7.58
N THR A 55 37.30 -34.41 6.36
CA THR A 55 37.20 -33.05 5.78
C THR A 55 35.74 -32.66 5.56
N GLU A 56 34.94 -33.54 4.94
CA GLU A 56 33.51 -33.28 4.70
C GLU A 56 32.72 -33.18 6.00
N LYS A 57 33.04 -34.00 7.02
CA LYS A 57 32.44 -33.87 8.35
C LYS A 57 32.67 -32.48 8.96
N LYS A 58 33.88 -31.92 8.78
CA LYS A 58 34.20 -30.58 9.28
C LYS A 58 33.37 -29.50 8.59
N LYS A 59 33.20 -29.61 7.25
CA LYS A 59 32.35 -28.68 6.47
C LYS A 59 30.89 -28.75 6.90
N ILE A 60 30.34 -29.96 7.06
CA ILE A 60 28.95 -30.16 7.52
C ILE A 60 28.73 -29.57 8.91
N ALA A 61 29.68 -29.78 9.83
CA ALA A 61 29.61 -29.20 11.17
C ALA A 61 29.65 -27.65 11.15
N GLN A 62 30.49 -27.06 10.28
CA GLN A 62 30.54 -25.61 10.10
C GLN A 62 29.23 -25.06 9.54
N PHE A 63 28.69 -25.68 8.49
CA PHE A 63 27.43 -25.25 7.89
C PHE A 63 26.25 -25.39 8.86
N GLN A 64 26.21 -26.48 9.65
CA GLN A 64 25.22 -26.64 10.72
C GLN A 64 25.30 -25.51 11.75
N GLN A 65 26.51 -25.07 12.11
CA GLN A 65 26.71 -23.95 13.04
C GLN A 65 26.22 -22.62 12.43
N GLU A 66 26.49 -22.38 11.16
CA GLU A 66 26.03 -21.18 10.44
C GLU A 66 24.50 -21.13 10.35
N MET A 67 23.85 -22.24 10.02
CA MET A 67 22.38 -22.31 10.01
C MET A 67 21.77 -22.05 11.39
N LYS A 68 22.36 -22.58 12.47
CA LYS A 68 21.92 -22.26 13.83
C LYS A 68 22.04 -20.77 14.15
N ARG A 69 23.13 -20.12 13.71
CA ARG A 69 23.30 -18.66 13.88
C ARG A 69 22.25 -17.89 13.09
N MET A 70 21.96 -18.31 11.87
CA MET A 70 20.94 -17.70 11.02
C MET A 70 19.54 -17.84 11.61
N ALA A 71 19.18 -19.01 12.15
CA ALA A 71 17.91 -19.21 12.86
C ALA A 71 17.81 -18.31 14.12
N VAL A 72 18.90 -18.13 14.86
CA VAL A 72 18.94 -17.20 16.01
C VAL A 72 18.79 -15.75 15.55
N ALA A 73 19.45 -15.36 14.45
CA ALA A 73 19.32 -14.02 13.88
C ALA A 73 17.89 -13.75 13.40
N LEU A 74 17.26 -14.69 12.68
CA LEU A 74 15.87 -14.59 12.25
C LEU A 74 14.90 -14.49 13.43
N ASN A 75 15.11 -15.28 14.49
CA ASN A 75 14.32 -15.15 15.71
C ASN A 75 14.56 -13.81 16.43
N SER A 76 15.77 -13.27 16.37
CA SER A 76 16.08 -11.94 16.93
C SER A 76 15.39 -10.84 16.14
N VAL A 77 15.38 -10.92 14.80
CA VAL A 77 14.62 -10.03 13.91
C VAL A 77 13.13 -10.14 14.20
N LYS A 78 12.57 -11.37 14.24
CA LYS A 78 11.18 -11.61 14.62
C LYS A 78 10.84 -10.99 15.98
N ASN A 79 11.70 -11.18 16.99
CA ASN A 79 11.45 -10.65 18.32
C ASN A 79 11.59 -9.13 18.37
N ALA A 80 12.49 -8.54 17.58
CA ALA A 80 12.58 -7.09 17.41
C ALA A 80 11.31 -6.54 16.77
N TYR A 81 10.81 -7.18 15.71
CA TYR A 81 9.53 -6.87 15.06
C TYR A 81 8.33 -7.03 16.00
N LEU A 82 8.25 -8.12 16.76
CA LEU A 82 7.20 -8.33 17.76
C LEU A 82 7.31 -7.34 18.92
N LYS A 83 8.51 -6.85 19.23
CA LYS A 83 8.73 -5.87 20.30
C LYS A 83 8.34 -4.46 19.84
N SER A 84 8.71 -4.06 18.63
CA SER A 84 8.22 -2.83 18.02
C SER A 84 6.70 -2.89 17.87
N GLU A 85 6.14 -4.03 17.44
CA GLU A 85 4.70 -4.22 17.36
C GLU A 85 4.03 -4.23 18.73
N ASN A 86 4.59 -4.85 19.78
CA ASN A 86 3.99 -4.80 21.13
C ASN A 86 4.08 -3.41 21.77
N GLN A 87 5.10 -2.61 21.46
CA GLN A 87 5.16 -1.20 21.83
C GLN A 87 4.10 -0.39 21.07
N ILE A 88 3.83 -0.74 19.81
CA ILE A 88 2.75 -0.15 18.98
C ILE A 88 1.36 -0.67 19.41
N LEU A 89 1.21 -1.91 19.85
CA LEU A 89 -0.04 -2.53 20.34
C LEU A 89 -0.41 -2.02 21.73
N LEU A 90 0.57 -1.63 22.54
CA LEU A 90 0.33 -0.85 23.76
C LEU A 90 -0.25 0.53 23.45
N VAL A 91 0.02 1.09 22.25
CA VAL A 91 -0.60 2.31 21.72
C VAL A 91 -1.92 2.01 20.97
N SER A 92 -2.02 0.87 20.27
CA SER A 92 -3.17 0.53 19.42
C SER A 92 -4.28 -0.25 20.14
N ASN A 93 -4.05 -0.73 21.37
CA ASN A 93 -5.11 -1.27 22.25
C ASN A 93 -6.14 -0.18 22.68
N ILE A 94 -5.98 1.06 22.19
CA ILE A 94 -6.92 2.16 22.39
C ILE A 94 -8.04 2.16 21.32
N ASN A 95 -7.93 1.44 20.19
CA ASN A 95 -8.99 1.47 19.18
C ASN A 95 -9.39 0.09 18.59
N PRO A 96 -10.38 -0.60 19.22
CA PRO A 96 -10.96 -1.83 18.66
C PRO A 96 -11.97 -1.57 17.51
N ASN A 97 -12.30 -0.32 17.17
CA ASN A 97 -13.26 0.03 16.12
C ASN A 97 -12.55 0.77 14.98
N ARG A 98 -11.99 -0.02 14.07
CA ARG A 98 -11.19 0.41 12.94
C ARG A 98 -11.94 1.21 11.84
N GLY A 99 -13.24 1.47 11.97
CA GLY A 99 -14.04 2.13 10.92
C GLY A 99 -14.04 3.67 10.91
N GLU A 100 -13.36 4.33 11.85
CA GLU A 100 -13.35 5.80 11.99
C GLU A 100 -11.95 6.32 12.27
N ASN A 101 -11.67 7.56 11.84
CA ASN A 101 -10.37 8.23 12.02
C ASN A 101 -9.87 8.11 13.47
N PRO A 102 -8.61 7.66 13.71
CA PRO A 102 -8.09 7.40 15.05
C PRO A 102 -8.20 8.59 16.01
N LEU A 103 -8.15 9.81 15.48
CA LEU A 103 -8.27 11.05 16.26
C LEU A 103 -9.62 11.20 16.96
N ASN A 104 -10.67 10.54 16.48
CA ASN A 104 -12.02 10.62 17.07
C ASN A 104 -12.16 9.83 18.38
N HIS A 105 -11.23 8.92 18.68
CA HIS A 105 -11.34 7.97 19.79
C HIS A 105 -10.20 8.06 20.80
N VAL A 106 -9.23 8.94 20.59
CA VAL A 106 -8.06 9.10 21.45
C VAL A 106 -8.09 10.44 22.16
N THR A 107 -7.77 10.45 23.45
CA THR A 107 -7.62 11.70 24.21
C THR A 107 -6.27 12.35 23.92
N LYS A 108 -6.17 13.68 24.13
CA LYS A 108 -4.90 14.40 24.00
C LYS A 108 -3.78 13.79 24.84
N LYS A 109 -4.10 13.32 26.05
CA LYS A 109 -3.15 12.66 26.94
C LYS A 109 -2.61 11.36 26.35
N GLU A 110 -3.47 10.54 25.76
CA GLU A 110 -3.06 9.27 25.12
C GLU A 110 -2.22 9.53 23.87
N MET A 111 -2.56 10.55 23.08
CA MET A 111 -1.73 10.98 21.95
C MET A 111 -0.34 11.41 22.41
N ASP A 112 -0.26 12.26 23.44
CA ASP A 112 1.02 12.75 23.97
C ASP A 112 1.87 11.60 24.54
N GLU A 113 1.24 10.62 25.20
CA GLU A 113 1.92 9.41 25.70
C GLU A 113 2.46 8.54 24.57
N ALA A 114 1.68 8.35 23.50
CA ALA A 114 2.09 7.59 22.33
C ALA A 114 3.25 8.28 21.59
N ILE A 115 3.15 9.60 21.39
CA ILE A 115 4.20 10.42 20.79
C ILE A 115 5.48 10.32 21.62
N ALA A 116 5.40 10.57 22.92
CA ALA A 116 6.58 10.51 23.79
C ALA A 116 7.23 9.13 23.82
N ALA A 117 6.44 8.05 23.71
CA ALA A 117 6.96 6.69 23.63
C ALA A 117 7.75 6.45 22.34
N TYR A 118 7.24 6.91 21.18
CA TYR A 118 7.94 6.82 19.90
C TYR A 118 9.21 7.67 19.90
N GLU A 119 9.09 8.96 20.26
CA GLU A 119 10.18 9.93 20.11
C GLU A 119 11.40 9.60 20.99
N LYS A 120 11.19 8.93 22.12
CA LYS A 120 12.26 8.49 23.02
C LYS A 120 13.25 7.51 22.36
N GLU A 121 12.82 6.74 21.38
CA GLU A 121 13.63 5.70 20.74
C GLU A 121 14.11 6.10 19.33
N HIS A 122 13.64 7.23 18.78
CA HIS A 122 13.81 7.59 17.37
C HIS A 122 14.31 9.04 17.17
N GLU A 123 15.27 9.50 17.98
CA GLU A 123 15.72 10.92 18.03
C GLU A 123 16.00 11.55 16.64
N LYS A 124 16.67 10.82 15.74
CA LYS A 124 17.01 11.32 14.38
C LYS A 124 15.77 11.53 13.50
N GLU A 125 14.87 10.55 13.49
CA GLU A 125 13.61 10.61 12.74
C GLU A 125 12.72 11.75 13.22
N VAL A 126 12.73 12.02 14.54
CA VAL A 126 12.00 13.11 15.17
C VAL A 126 12.54 14.47 14.74
N GLU A 127 13.86 14.63 14.66
CA GLU A 127 14.50 15.85 14.16
C GLU A 127 14.07 16.11 12.70
N GLU A 128 14.20 15.10 11.84
CA GLU A 128 13.80 15.18 10.42
C GLU A 128 12.30 15.49 10.25
N LEU A 129 11.44 14.87 11.06
CA LEU A 129 10.00 15.15 11.03
C LEU A 129 9.66 16.54 11.55
N ASN A 130 10.30 17.02 12.61
CA ASN A 130 10.09 18.38 13.10
C ASN A 130 10.49 19.42 12.05
N ASP A 131 11.63 19.21 11.37
CA ASP A 131 12.07 20.07 10.29
C ASP A 131 11.07 20.09 9.14
N PHE A 132 10.55 18.92 8.75
CA PHE A 132 9.50 18.81 7.74
C PHE A 132 8.21 19.56 8.14
N LEU A 133 7.71 19.35 9.36
CA LEU A 133 6.48 19.99 9.86
C LEU A 133 6.63 21.50 10.11
N ASN A 134 7.86 21.97 10.33
CA ASN A 134 8.16 23.40 10.35
C ASN A 134 8.26 23.98 8.93
N GLY A 135 8.34 23.16 7.87
CA GLY A 135 8.39 23.61 6.48
C GLY A 135 9.40 24.74 6.22
N ASP A 136 8.99 25.75 5.44
CA ASP A 136 9.77 26.97 5.22
C ASP A 136 9.72 27.99 6.38
N GLY A 137 9.02 27.69 7.49
CA GLY A 137 8.94 28.53 8.68
C GLY A 137 8.06 27.97 9.80
N ALA A 138 8.48 28.13 11.06
CA ALA A 138 7.91 27.46 12.24
C ALA A 138 6.39 27.64 12.49
N ASP A 139 5.76 28.63 11.85
CA ASP A 139 4.35 29.00 12.01
C ASP A 139 3.43 28.46 10.89
N ILE A 140 3.93 27.58 10.01
CA ILE A 140 3.12 27.00 8.92
C ILE A 140 2.00 26.10 9.47
N LEU A 141 2.27 25.29 10.49
CA LEU A 141 1.28 24.42 11.12
C LEU A 141 1.08 24.81 12.58
N THR A 142 -0.16 24.69 13.09
CA THR A 142 -0.41 24.90 14.51
C THR A 142 0.21 23.77 15.34
N GLU A 143 0.48 24.02 16.62
CA GLU A 143 0.98 22.97 17.53
C GLU A 143 -0.02 21.81 17.69
N GLU A 144 -1.32 22.08 17.51
CA GLU A 144 -2.34 21.04 17.49
C GLU A 144 -2.24 20.17 16.23
N ASP A 145 -2.02 20.79 15.06
CA ASP A 145 -1.80 20.05 13.81
C ASP A 145 -0.53 19.22 13.86
N LYS A 146 0.58 19.78 14.35
CA LYS A 146 1.84 19.05 14.52
C LYS A 146 1.66 17.84 15.42
N ARG A 147 0.94 17.96 16.54
CA ARG A 147 0.62 16.83 17.43
C ARG A 147 -0.21 15.76 16.73
N ASN A 148 -1.29 16.16 16.05
CA ASN A 148 -2.20 15.22 15.40
C ASN A 148 -1.50 14.47 14.25
N ILE A 149 -0.74 15.19 13.42
CA ILE A 149 0.04 14.61 12.32
C ILE A 149 1.09 13.64 12.85
N LYS A 150 1.85 14.02 13.89
CA LYS A 150 2.80 13.10 14.55
C LYS A 150 2.14 11.83 15.05
N TYR A 151 1.00 11.96 15.73
CA TYR A 151 0.26 10.81 16.22
C TYR A 151 -0.14 9.87 15.07
N LEU A 152 -0.72 10.42 13.99
CA LEU A 152 -1.10 9.63 12.81
C LEU A 152 0.10 8.94 12.17
N ILE A 153 1.22 9.65 11.95
CA ILE A 153 2.44 9.05 11.38
C ILE A 153 2.98 7.92 12.27
N TYR A 154 3.14 8.16 13.57
CA TYR A 154 3.75 7.18 14.47
C TYR A 154 2.87 5.94 14.68
N THR A 155 1.55 6.08 14.52
CA THR A 155 0.58 4.98 14.64
C THR A 155 0.16 4.36 13.30
N ALA A 156 0.59 4.93 12.18
CA ALA A 156 0.33 4.38 10.85
C ALA A 156 0.93 2.96 10.71
N PRO A 157 0.24 2.06 9.99
CA PRO A 157 0.73 0.70 9.76
C PRO A 157 1.99 0.69 8.91
N GLU A 158 2.84 -0.32 9.10
CA GLU A 158 3.93 -0.57 8.17
C GLU A 158 3.42 -1.19 6.86
N PRO A 159 4.04 -0.87 5.70
CA PRO A 159 5.27 -0.07 5.55
C PRO A 159 5.03 1.44 5.36
N TYR A 160 3.78 1.92 5.46
CA TYR A 160 3.43 3.31 5.14
C TYR A 160 4.16 4.33 6.02
N ARG A 161 4.30 4.02 7.32
CA ARG A 161 5.10 4.84 8.24
C ARG A 161 6.56 4.94 7.78
N SER A 162 7.25 3.82 7.53
CA SER A 162 8.64 3.86 7.06
C SER A 162 8.77 4.61 5.74
N ILE A 163 7.89 4.35 4.76
CA ILE A 163 7.88 5.06 3.47
C ILE A 163 7.77 6.57 3.69
N PHE A 164 6.86 7.01 4.55
CA PHE A 164 6.70 8.42 4.86
C PHE A 164 7.97 9.01 5.49
N MET A 165 8.47 8.39 6.57
CA MET A 165 9.63 8.87 7.33
C MET A 165 10.92 8.92 6.51
N GLU A 166 11.09 8.00 5.56
CA GLU A 166 12.24 8.02 4.65
C GLU A 166 12.11 9.10 3.55
N SER A 167 10.89 9.57 3.30
CA SER A 167 10.58 10.52 2.22
C SER A 167 10.61 11.98 2.65
N ILE A 168 10.28 12.29 3.90
CA ILE A 168 10.10 13.67 4.40
C ILE A 168 11.32 14.59 4.26
N THR A 169 12.53 14.05 4.06
CA THR A 169 13.73 14.86 3.83
C THR A 169 13.90 15.31 2.38
N LYS A 170 13.04 14.84 1.47
CA LYS A 170 13.15 15.04 0.02
C LYS A 170 12.17 16.05 -0.55
N PHE A 171 11.15 16.39 0.22
CA PHE A 171 10.16 17.41 -0.11
C PHE A 171 9.82 18.20 1.15
N LYS A 172 9.13 19.32 1.00
CA LYS A 172 8.83 20.20 2.14
C LYS A 172 7.47 20.87 2.03
N ILE A 173 6.95 21.34 3.15
CA ILE A 173 5.74 22.16 3.19
C ILE A 173 6.11 23.60 2.87
N ALA A 174 5.60 24.13 1.77
CA ALA A 174 5.86 25.51 1.35
C ALA A 174 4.85 26.51 1.92
N ASP A 175 3.60 26.09 2.09
CA ASP A 175 2.49 26.93 2.55
C ASP A 175 1.36 26.04 3.08
N ALA A 176 0.68 26.47 4.13
CA ALA A 176 -0.47 25.78 4.71
C ALA A 176 -1.74 26.63 4.79
N ASP A 177 -1.69 27.88 4.32
CA ASP A 177 -2.83 28.80 4.19
C ASP A 177 -3.05 29.17 2.71
N GLY A 178 -2.74 28.22 1.83
CA GLY A 178 -2.95 28.34 0.39
C GLY A 178 -4.43 28.28 0.02
N LYS A 179 -4.75 28.74 -1.20
CA LYS A 179 -6.12 28.67 -1.74
C LYS A 179 -6.56 27.27 -2.15
N SER A 180 -5.61 26.35 -2.27
CA SER A 180 -5.84 24.96 -2.67
C SER A 180 -4.70 24.09 -2.13
N ALA A 181 -5.00 22.83 -1.84
CA ALA A 181 -3.99 21.82 -1.59
C ALA A 181 -3.46 21.27 -2.92
N PHE A 182 -2.13 21.08 -3.03
CA PHE A 182 -1.48 20.43 -4.17
C PHE A 182 0.03 20.20 -3.93
N TYR A 183 0.56 19.14 -4.52
CA TYR A 183 2.00 18.91 -4.70
C TYR A 183 2.55 19.58 -5.98
N LYS A 184 3.76 20.15 -5.89
CA LYS A 184 4.49 20.76 -7.02
C LYS A 184 5.78 19.97 -7.29
N ALA A 185 5.73 19.03 -8.24
CA ALA A 185 6.84 18.17 -8.63
C ALA A 185 8.18 18.90 -8.81
N TRP A 186 8.23 19.92 -9.68
CA TRP A 186 9.48 20.64 -9.99
C TRP A 186 10.09 21.45 -8.82
N LYS A 187 9.35 21.65 -7.73
CA LYS A 187 9.83 22.31 -6.51
C LYS A 187 10.01 21.33 -5.34
N HIS A 188 9.49 20.11 -5.45
CA HIS A 188 9.35 19.16 -4.36
C HIS A 188 8.71 19.82 -3.13
N THR A 189 7.59 20.52 -3.35
CA THR A 189 6.86 21.20 -2.27
C THR A 189 5.39 20.84 -2.28
N VAL A 190 4.84 20.64 -1.09
CA VAL A 190 3.40 20.55 -0.86
C VAL A 190 2.85 21.89 -0.39
N THR A 191 1.62 22.20 -0.78
CA THR A 191 0.85 23.35 -0.32
C THR A 191 -0.48 22.83 0.20
N TYR A 192 -0.99 23.41 1.28
CA TYR A 192 -2.29 23.06 1.88
C TYR A 192 -3.22 24.26 1.96
N SER A 193 -4.51 23.98 2.11
CA SER A 193 -5.54 24.99 2.36
C SER A 193 -6.12 24.82 3.76
N TYR A 194 -5.97 25.84 4.60
CA TYR A 194 -6.54 25.86 5.94
C TYR A 194 -8.00 26.33 5.91
N PRO A 195 -8.92 25.70 6.68
CA PRO A 195 -8.71 24.53 7.54
C PRO A 195 -8.96 23.19 6.82
N ASP A 196 -9.40 23.23 5.56
CA ASP A 196 -9.98 22.10 4.80
C ASP A 196 -9.01 20.94 4.50
N SER A 197 -7.71 21.10 4.76
CA SER A 197 -6.69 20.06 4.59
C SER A 197 -6.33 19.33 5.88
N PHE A 198 -6.91 19.73 7.02
CA PHE A 198 -6.48 19.33 8.36
C PHE A 198 -7.65 18.70 9.15
N ALA A 199 -7.84 19.11 10.41
CA ALA A 199 -8.82 18.49 11.30
C ALA A 199 -10.28 18.61 10.83
N SER A 200 -10.63 19.60 10.00
CA SER A 200 -11.99 19.82 9.51
C SER A 200 -12.25 19.26 8.12
N ASP A 201 -11.32 18.51 7.53
CA ASP A 201 -11.49 17.91 6.21
C ASP A 201 -12.71 16.95 6.23
N PRO A 202 -13.75 17.20 5.40
CA PRO A 202 -14.94 16.36 5.36
C PRO A 202 -14.67 14.92 4.88
N ARG A 203 -13.53 14.67 4.21
CA ARG A 203 -13.09 13.33 3.79
C ARG A 203 -12.44 12.54 4.92
N GLY A 204 -12.12 13.19 6.04
CA GLY A 204 -11.38 12.60 7.15
C GLY A 204 -10.24 13.51 7.58
N ALA A 205 -10.04 13.67 8.88
CA ALA A 205 -9.05 14.57 9.41
C ALA A 205 -7.65 14.22 8.87
N TYR A 206 -6.99 15.22 8.26
CA TYR A 206 -5.67 15.11 7.64
C TYR A 206 -5.57 14.18 6.41
N THR A 207 -6.70 13.74 5.82
CA THR A 207 -6.68 12.93 4.59
C THR A 207 -6.00 13.69 3.45
N VAL A 208 -6.38 14.94 3.17
CA VAL A 208 -5.66 15.78 2.17
C VAL A 208 -4.19 15.95 2.50
N PHE A 209 -3.85 16.14 3.78
CA PHE A 209 -2.46 16.33 4.17
C PHE A 209 -1.58 15.20 3.66
N PHE A 210 -2.02 13.96 3.90
CA PHE A 210 -1.33 12.76 3.45
C PHE A 210 -1.52 12.46 1.96
N HIS A 211 -2.63 12.86 1.36
CA HIS A 211 -2.85 12.75 -0.09
C HIS A 211 -1.76 13.50 -0.87
N GLU A 212 -1.51 14.76 -0.53
CA GLU A 212 -0.45 15.54 -1.20
C GLU A 212 0.95 15.00 -0.94
N CYS A 213 1.17 14.42 0.24
CA CYS A 213 2.40 13.70 0.53
C CYS A 213 2.52 12.43 -0.32
N GLY A 214 1.42 11.73 -0.58
CA GLY A 214 1.35 10.56 -1.46
C GLY A 214 1.80 10.88 -2.88
N HIS A 215 1.35 12.02 -3.44
CA HIS A 215 1.86 12.53 -4.72
C HIS A 215 3.36 12.83 -4.68
N ALA A 216 3.85 13.44 -3.60
CA ALA A 216 5.27 13.75 -3.45
C ALA A 216 6.11 12.47 -3.43
N ILE A 217 5.68 11.46 -2.67
CA ILE A 217 6.35 10.16 -2.57
C ILE A 217 6.35 9.45 -3.93
N ASP A 218 5.23 9.49 -4.65
CA ASP A 218 5.11 8.88 -5.97
C ASP A 218 6.07 9.50 -6.99
N ASP A 219 6.10 10.84 -7.08
CA ASP A 219 7.02 11.58 -7.96
C ASP A 219 8.49 11.30 -7.60
N LEU A 220 8.81 11.25 -6.31
CA LEU A 220 10.16 10.98 -5.83
C LEU A 220 10.61 9.53 -6.08
N SER A 221 9.68 8.57 -6.16
CA SER A 221 10.01 7.17 -6.45
C SER A 221 10.68 7.00 -7.82
N ASP A 222 10.23 7.79 -8.80
CA ASP A 222 10.77 7.85 -10.16
C ASP A 222 11.98 8.78 -10.23
N VAL A 223 11.81 10.05 -9.83
CA VAL A 223 12.81 11.11 -10.03
C VAL A 223 14.08 10.88 -9.20
N ALA A 224 13.95 10.37 -7.96
CA ALA A 224 15.10 10.05 -7.12
C ALA A 224 15.66 8.64 -7.38
N LYS A 225 15.12 7.91 -8.37
CA LYS A 225 15.48 6.51 -8.70
C LYS A 225 15.39 5.57 -7.50
N TRP A 226 14.41 5.77 -6.63
CA TRP A 226 14.16 4.82 -5.55
C TRP A 226 13.68 3.49 -6.12
N LEU A 227 12.70 3.55 -7.01
CA LEU A 227 12.29 2.41 -7.83
C LEU A 227 12.64 2.60 -9.31
N GLY A 228 12.80 3.86 -9.76
CA GLY A 228 12.96 4.17 -11.17
C GLY A 228 11.68 3.98 -11.99
N SER A 229 10.53 3.99 -11.30
CA SER A 229 9.17 4.02 -11.85
C SER A 229 8.22 4.53 -10.77
N ASP A 230 7.30 5.42 -11.14
CA ASP A 230 6.17 5.82 -10.31
C ASP A 230 5.00 4.83 -10.43
N SER A 231 3.88 5.13 -9.76
CA SER A 231 2.64 4.32 -9.81
C SER A 231 2.14 4.09 -11.24
N GLU A 232 2.46 4.97 -12.19
CA GLU A 232 2.01 4.91 -13.58
C GLU A 232 2.78 3.84 -14.38
N GLU A 233 4.08 3.73 -14.15
CA GLU A 233 4.98 2.87 -14.91
C GLU A 233 5.31 1.55 -14.22
N TYR A 234 5.06 1.44 -12.91
CA TYR A 234 5.26 0.21 -12.15
C TYR A 234 4.39 -0.93 -12.68
N LYS A 235 5.00 -2.09 -12.93
CA LYS A 235 4.34 -3.26 -13.53
C LYS A 235 4.37 -4.47 -12.61
N VAL A 236 3.24 -5.13 -12.52
CA VAL A 236 3.04 -6.37 -11.77
C VAL A 236 2.26 -7.34 -12.63
N TYR A 237 2.56 -8.64 -12.51
CA TYR A 237 1.78 -9.67 -13.17
C TYR A 237 0.38 -9.75 -12.56
N SER A 238 -0.64 -9.52 -13.38
CA SER A 238 -2.05 -9.73 -13.01
C SER A 238 -2.51 -11.09 -13.49
N GLU A 239 -2.94 -11.94 -12.55
CA GLU A 239 -3.55 -13.24 -12.88
C GLU A 239 -4.89 -13.05 -13.61
N ALA A 240 -5.70 -12.07 -13.20
CA ALA A 240 -6.99 -11.78 -13.80
C ALA A 240 -6.84 -11.36 -15.28
N MET A 241 -5.76 -10.65 -15.61
CA MET A 241 -5.50 -10.15 -16.96
C MET A 241 -4.49 -11.02 -17.74
N GLY A 242 -3.85 -12.00 -17.09
CA GLY A 242 -2.90 -12.95 -17.67
C GLY A 242 -1.60 -12.33 -18.20
N LYS A 243 -1.22 -11.14 -17.73
CA LYS A 243 -0.06 -10.38 -18.21
C LYS A 243 0.46 -9.39 -17.17
N ASP A 244 1.65 -8.85 -17.39
CA ASP A 244 2.14 -7.69 -16.64
C ASP A 244 1.30 -6.45 -16.99
N VAL A 245 0.84 -5.76 -15.95
CA VAL A 245 -0.02 -4.58 -16.08
C VAL A 245 0.47 -3.44 -15.20
N THR A 246 0.19 -2.21 -15.65
CA THR A 246 0.35 -1.01 -14.83
C THR A 246 -0.85 -0.78 -13.95
N MET A 247 -0.72 0.09 -12.95
CA MET A 247 -1.86 0.49 -12.09
C MET A 247 -3.01 1.07 -12.92
N ARG A 248 -2.71 1.91 -13.92
CA ARG A 248 -3.72 2.46 -14.85
C ARG A 248 -4.49 1.39 -15.62
N GLN A 249 -3.83 0.30 -16.03
CA GLN A 249 -4.47 -0.82 -16.72
C GLN A 249 -5.33 -1.65 -15.77
N ALA A 250 -4.90 -1.84 -14.52
CA ALA A 250 -5.69 -2.50 -13.49
C ALA A 250 -6.93 -1.69 -13.11
N ILE A 251 -6.81 -0.35 -12.97
CA ILE A 251 -7.96 0.55 -12.78
C ILE A 251 -8.95 0.41 -13.94
N GLU A 252 -8.46 0.41 -15.19
CA GLU A 252 -9.34 0.23 -16.36
C GLU A 252 -10.09 -1.08 -16.33
N TYR A 253 -9.41 -2.15 -15.93
CA TYR A 253 -10.03 -3.45 -15.78
C TYR A 253 -11.10 -3.43 -14.69
N ASP A 254 -10.81 -2.89 -13.51
CA ASP A 254 -11.77 -2.82 -12.41
C ASP A 254 -12.99 -1.95 -12.72
N VAL A 255 -12.77 -0.80 -13.37
CA VAL A 255 -13.85 0.13 -13.76
C VAL A 255 -14.72 -0.49 -14.84
N TYR A 256 -14.14 -1.05 -15.90
CA TYR A 256 -14.92 -1.38 -17.10
C TYR A 256 -15.23 -2.87 -17.26
N TYR A 257 -14.32 -3.76 -16.90
CA TYR A 257 -14.27 -5.12 -17.46
C TYR A 257 -14.32 -6.25 -16.43
N ASN A 258 -14.02 -5.97 -15.17
CA ASN A 258 -13.95 -6.98 -14.12
C ASN A 258 -15.35 -7.50 -13.77
N ASP A 259 -15.71 -8.66 -14.31
CA ASP A 259 -17.01 -9.31 -14.13
C ASP A 259 -17.21 -9.86 -12.70
N ASN A 260 -16.13 -10.01 -11.94
CA ASN A 260 -16.17 -10.37 -10.52
C ASN A 260 -16.27 -9.15 -9.60
N ASN A 261 -16.08 -7.93 -10.14
CA ASN A 261 -16.34 -6.68 -9.43
C ASN A 261 -17.77 -6.23 -9.72
N GLU A 262 -18.63 -6.18 -8.71
CA GLU A 262 -20.03 -5.79 -8.88
C GLU A 262 -20.21 -4.32 -9.29
N HIS A 263 -19.18 -3.50 -9.11
CA HIS A 263 -19.18 -2.07 -9.44
C HIS A 263 -18.62 -1.76 -10.83
N SER A 264 -18.09 -2.77 -11.53
CA SER A 264 -17.64 -2.56 -12.90
C SER A 264 -18.82 -2.25 -13.83
N ILE A 265 -18.56 -1.47 -14.88
CA ILE A 265 -19.57 -1.11 -15.89
C ILE A 265 -20.16 -2.36 -16.54
N THR A 266 -19.34 -3.39 -16.79
CA THR A 266 -19.81 -4.68 -17.30
C THR A 266 -20.82 -5.32 -16.34
N SER A 267 -20.53 -5.36 -15.04
CA SER A 267 -21.41 -5.95 -14.03
C SER A 267 -22.73 -5.17 -13.88
N ILE A 268 -22.66 -3.84 -13.78
CA ILE A 268 -23.82 -2.95 -13.72
C ILE A 268 -24.71 -3.14 -14.96
N ALA A 269 -24.13 -3.05 -16.16
CA ALA A 269 -24.87 -3.17 -17.41
C ALA A 269 -25.53 -4.55 -17.56
N ASN A 270 -24.83 -5.62 -17.20
CA ASN A 270 -25.37 -6.98 -17.24
C ASN A 270 -26.55 -7.17 -16.27
N ARG A 271 -26.50 -6.59 -15.07
CA ARG A 271 -27.65 -6.60 -14.14
C ARG A 271 -28.86 -5.88 -14.72
N ILE A 272 -28.66 -4.70 -15.30
CA ILE A 272 -29.73 -3.92 -15.95
C ILE A 272 -30.37 -4.73 -17.08
N ILE A 273 -29.55 -5.35 -17.95
CA ILE A 273 -30.02 -6.20 -19.04
C ILE A 273 -30.80 -7.40 -18.51
N ALA A 274 -30.26 -8.12 -17.53
CA ALA A 274 -30.90 -9.29 -16.94
C ALA A 274 -32.23 -8.96 -16.26
N SER A 275 -32.36 -7.77 -15.66
CA SER A 275 -33.60 -7.31 -15.03
C SER A 275 -34.71 -6.96 -16.03
N GLY A 276 -34.39 -6.84 -17.32
CA GLY A 276 -35.33 -6.40 -18.36
C GLY A 276 -35.69 -4.91 -18.28
N GLY A 277 -34.89 -4.10 -17.58
CA GLY A 277 -35.10 -2.66 -17.40
C GLY A 277 -34.91 -1.82 -18.67
N SER A 278 -35.00 -0.50 -18.51
CA SER A 278 -34.63 0.48 -19.54
C SER A 278 -33.16 0.29 -19.92
N GLY A 279 -32.88 0.03 -21.20
CA GLY A 279 -31.53 -0.28 -21.68
C GLY A 279 -31.24 -1.78 -21.86
N SER A 280 -32.19 -2.67 -21.58
CA SER A 280 -32.00 -4.14 -21.73
C SER A 280 -31.70 -4.65 -23.14
N LYS A 281 -31.76 -3.78 -24.15
CA LYS A 281 -31.39 -4.07 -25.54
C LYS A 281 -30.10 -3.38 -25.99
N GLY A 282 -29.46 -2.63 -25.10
CA GLY A 282 -28.20 -1.95 -25.38
C GLY A 282 -27.03 -2.92 -25.43
N ASP A 283 -25.99 -2.53 -26.14
CA ASP A 283 -24.72 -3.24 -26.22
C ASP A 283 -23.75 -2.69 -25.16
N VAL A 284 -23.22 -3.58 -24.32
CA VAL A 284 -22.33 -3.22 -23.21
C VAL A 284 -21.03 -2.58 -23.71
N GLN A 285 -20.49 -3.06 -24.83
CA GLN A 285 -19.23 -2.55 -25.37
C GLN A 285 -19.40 -1.13 -25.91
N ASN A 286 -20.51 -0.85 -26.61
CA ASN A 286 -20.83 0.51 -27.06
C ASN A 286 -20.92 1.49 -25.87
N VAL A 287 -21.51 1.06 -24.76
CA VAL A 287 -21.62 1.88 -23.53
C VAL A 287 -20.24 2.13 -22.90
N ILE A 288 -19.40 1.09 -22.80
CA ILE A 288 -18.02 1.24 -22.30
C ILE A 288 -17.22 2.22 -23.18
N ASP A 289 -17.31 2.08 -24.50
CA ASP A 289 -16.58 2.95 -25.43
C ASP A 289 -17.03 4.41 -25.34
N ALA A 290 -18.34 4.64 -25.18
CA ALA A 290 -18.91 5.97 -24.96
C ALA A 290 -18.46 6.60 -23.64
N LEU A 291 -18.42 5.82 -22.54
CA LEU A 291 -17.92 6.30 -21.25
C LEU A 291 -16.44 6.67 -21.34
N LYS A 292 -15.60 5.85 -21.97
CA LYS A 292 -14.18 6.18 -22.19
C LYS A 292 -13.97 7.45 -23.01
N GLN A 293 -14.88 7.74 -23.94
CA GLN A 293 -14.87 8.96 -24.74
C GLN A 293 -15.45 10.17 -24.00
N GLY A 294 -16.07 9.97 -22.83
CA GLY A 294 -16.77 11.02 -22.09
C GLY A 294 -18.02 11.53 -22.79
N SER A 295 -18.65 10.74 -23.68
CA SER A 295 -19.86 11.18 -24.38
C SER A 295 -20.71 10.01 -24.88
N GLY A 296 -22.02 10.08 -24.59
CA GLY A 296 -23.04 9.19 -25.17
C GLY A 296 -23.73 9.73 -26.42
N SER A 297 -23.24 10.83 -27.02
CA SER A 297 -23.96 11.55 -28.10
C SER A 297 -24.21 10.72 -29.36
N ASP A 298 -23.31 9.78 -29.65
CA ASP A 298 -23.30 9.02 -30.89
C ASP A 298 -23.90 7.62 -30.72
N LEU A 299 -24.44 7.34 -29.53
CA LEU A 299 -25.06 6.06 -29.20
C LEU A 299 -26.40 5.87 -29.90
N SER A 300 -26.71 4.62 -30.23
CA SER A 300 -28.07 4.24 -30.64
C SER A 300 -29.06 4.48 -29.50
N ASN A 301 -30.36 4.59 -29.79
CA ASN A 301 -31.37 4.76 -28.74
C ASN A 301 -31.33 3.64 -27.68
N ALA A 302 -31.01 2.40 -28.07
CA ALA A 302 -30.91 1.28 -27.13
C ALA A 302 -29.69 1.42 -26.22
N ASP A 303 -28.54 1.76 -26.79
CA ASP A 303 -27.28 1.93 -26.05
C ASP A 303 -27.32 3.17 -25.16
N LEU A 304 -27.93 4.26 -25.61
CA LEU A 304 -28.12 5.48 -24.81
C LEU A 304 -29.00 5.23 -23.59
N LEU A 305 -30.02 4.37 -23.71
CA LEU A 305 -30.83 3.97 -22.55
C LEU A 305 -30.01 3.17 -21.53
N LEU A 306 -29.17 2.24 -22.00
CA LEU A 306 -28.27 1.47 -21.13
C LEU A 306 -27.21 2.38 -20.48
N TYR A 307 -26.59 3.25 -21.26
CA TYR A 307 -25.63 4.26 -20.82
C TYR A 307 -26.18 5.11 -19.68
N ASN A 308 -27.37 5.68 -19.85
CA ASN A 308 -28.01 6.50 -18.81
C ASN A 308 -28.40 5.68 -17.58
N ALA A 309 -28.84 4.43 -17.77
CA ALA A 309 -29.16 3.53 -16.66
C ALA A 309 -27.92 3.16 -15.84
N VAL A 310 -26.80 2.84 -16.50
CA VAL A 310 -25.50 2.59 -15.87
C VAL A 310 -25.04 3.80 -15.06
N LYS A 311 -25.05 5.00 -15.68
CA LYS A 311 -24.69 6.25 -14.98
C LYS A 311 -25.58 6.49 -13.76
N SER A 312 -26.89 6.25 -13.89
CA SER A 312 -27.83 6.43 -12.79
C SER A 312 -27.60 5.43 -11.66
N GLU A 313 -27.34 4.16 -11.97
CA GLU A 313 -27.06 3.14 -10.95
C GLU A 313 -25.78 3.48 -10.20
N PHE A 314 -24.69 3.78 -10.93
CA PHE A 314 -23.41 4.18 -10.34
C PHE A 314 -23.54 5.40 -9.43
N THR A 315 -24.08 6.52 -9.94
CA THR A 315 -24.20 7.77 -9.17
C THR A 315 -25.14 7.65 -7.97
N SER A 316 -26.09 6.71 -7.99
CA SER A 316 -26.95 6.44 -6.84
C SER A 316 -26.25 5.68 -5.71
N GLY A 317 -25.23 4.89 -6.03
CA GLY A 317 -24.42 4.13 -5.06
C GLY A 317 -23.21 4.91 -4.53
N VAL A 318 -22.72 5.89 -5.30
CA VAL A 318 -21.51 6.65 -5.00
C VAL A 318 -21.88 8.07 -4.61
N SER A 319 -21.86 8.39 -3.31
CA SER A 319 -22.21 9.74 -2.83
C SER A 319 -21.57 10.09 -1.50
N GLY A 320 -21.20 11.36 -1.34
CA GLY A 320 -20.61 11.88 -0.10
C GLY A 320 -19.09 11.85 -0.11
N ALA A 321 -18.51 12.34 0.99
CA ALA A 321 -17.07 12.58 1.08
C ALA A 321 -16.22 11.31 1.22
N THR A 322 -16.80 10.18 1.64
CA THR A 322 -16.11 8.88 1.74
C THR A 322 -15.95 8.16 0.40
N TYR A 323 -16.62 8.67 -0.65
CA TYR A 323 -16.59 8.11 -2.00
C TYR A 323 -15.76 8.98 -2.95
N GLU A 324 -14.94 9.88 -2.40
CA GLU A 324 -14.12 10.80 -3.16
C GLU A 324 -13.15 10.09 -4.10
N ALA A 325 -12.40 9.09 -3.63
CA ALA A 325 -11.48 8.34 -4.49
C ALA A 325 -12.23 7.61 -5.62
N VAL A 326 -13.38 7.02 -5.28
CA VAL A 326 -14.24 6.33 -6.25
C VAL A 326 -14.77 7.31 -7.29
N SER A 327 -15.34 8.43 -6.87
CA SER A 327 -15.88 9.47 -7.74
C SER A 327 -14.82 10.10 -8.62
N ASP A 328 -13.65 10.40 -8.06
CA ASP A 328 -12.55 11.05 -8.78
C ASP A 328 -11.97 10.12 -9.83
N VAL A 329 -11.63 8.88 -9.46
CA VAL A 329 -11.02 7.91 -10.39
C VAL A 329 -12.02 7.42 -11.44
N TYR A 330 -13.27 7.12 -11.09
CA TYR A 330 -14.29 6.80 -12.12
C TYR A 330 -14.56 8.00 -13.02
N GLY A 331 -14.55 9.22 -12.47
CA GLY A 331 -14.58 10.46 -13.23
C GLY A 331 -13.44 10.52 -14.25
N GLY A 332 -12.20 10.35 -13.82
CA GLY A 332 -11.03 10.37 -14.69
C GLY A 332 -11.01 9.30 -15.76
N MET A 333 -11.53 8.11 -15.44
CA MET A 333 -11.61 7.01 -16.39
C MET A 333 -12.68 7.21 -17.46
N SER A 334 -13.70 8.03 -17.19
CA SER A 334 -14.92 8.17 -18.01
C SER A 334 -15.11 9.58 -18.60
N GLY A 335 -14.05 10.39 -18.68
CA GLY A 335 -14.17 11.78 -19.15
C GLY A 335 -15.15 12.62 -18.32
N ASN A 336 -15.24 12.33 -17.01
CA ASN A 336 -16.17 12.87 -16.02
C ASN A 336 -17.65 12.46 -16.14
N GLU A 337 -17.99 11.49 -16.99
CA GLU A 337 -19.37 11.01 -17.09
C GLU A 337 -19.86 10.25 -15.86
N LEU A 338 -18.94 9.69 -15.07
CA LEU A 338 -19.20 8.97 -13.82
C LEU A 338 -18.68 9.72 -12.58
N ARG A 339 -18.50 11.05 -12.65
CA ARG A 339 -18.14 11.84 -11.46
C ARG A 339 -19.38 12.09 -10.58
N SER A 340 -19.31 11.75 -9.29
CA SER A 340 -20.40 11.92 -8.32
C SER A 340 -19.94 12.69 -7.08
N GLY A 341 -19.86 14.02 -7.21
CA GLY A 341 -19.46 14.92 -6.13
C GLY A 341 -18.00 15.33 -6.26
N TYR A 342 -17.11 14.67 -5.53
CA TYR A 342 -15.68 15.01 -5.48
C TYR A 342 -14.98 14.63 -6.79
N GLY A 343 -14.03 15.47 -7.18
CA GLY A 343 -13.04 15.14 -8.20
C GLY A 343 -12.62 16.31 -9.07
N HIS A 344 -11.85 16.00 -10.10
CA HIS A 344 -11.23 17.00 -10.96
C HIS A 344 -12.07 17.39 -12.18
N ASP A 345 -11.75 18.54 -12.77
CA ASP A 345 -12.35 18.99 -14.03
C ASP A 345 -11.84 18.19 -15.23
N THR A 346 -12.60 18.16 -16.33
CA THR A 346 -12.32 17.27 -17.48
C THR A 346 -10.93 17.50 -18.08
N SER A 347 -10.43 18.74 -18.09
CA SER A 347 -9.09 19.05 -18.59
C SER A 347 -7.96 18.44 -17.77
N TYR A 348 -8.21 18.11 -16.50
CA TYR A 348 -7.22 17.42 -15.66
C TYR A 348 -6.93 16.01 -16.18
N TRP A 349 -7.98 15.35 -16.68
CA TRP A 349 -7.96 13.97 -17.17
C TRP A 349 -7.52 13.82 -18.63
N GLU A 350 -7.13 14.91 -19.29
CA GLU A 350 -6.50 14.84 -20.61
C GLU A 350 -5.17 14.09 -20.58
N ASP A 351 -4.54 13.99 -19.41
CA ASP A 351 -3.39 13.13 -19.13
C ASP A 351 -3.88 11.79 -18.57
N ASP A 352 -3.75 10.74 -19.39
CA ASP A 352 -4.29 9.40 -19.12
C ASP A 352 -3.62 8.70 -17.93
N LYS A 353 -2.50 9.24 -17.45
CA LYS A 353 -1.75 8.69 -16.35
C LYS A 353 -2.23 9.15 -14.97
N LYS A 354 -3.00 10.25 -14.91
CA LYS A 354 -3.46 10.87 -13.66
C LYS A 354 -4.27 9.96 -12.76
N ALA A 355 -5.12 9.10 -13.33
CA ALA A 355 -5.97 8.21 -12.53
C ALA A 355 -5.16 7.27 -11.62
N ALA A 356 -3.97 6.82 -12.05
CA ALA A 356 -3.09 6.00 -11.21
C ALA A 356 -2.50 6.81 -10.06
N LYS A 357 -2.04 8.04 -10.33
CA LYS A 357 -1.47 8.95 -9.33
C LYS A 357 -2.48 9.36 -8.26
N GLU A 358 -3.71 9.68 -8.67
CA GLU A 358 -4.79 10.02 -7.75
C GLU A 358 -5.16 8.82 -6.88
N LEU A 359 -5.39 7.64 -7.48
CA LEU A 359 -5.75 6.46 -6.71
C LEU A 359 -4.66 6.07 -5.71
N TRP A 360 -3.39 6.18 -6.10
CA TRP A 360 -2.26 5.96 -5.20
C TRP A 360 -2.25 6.96 -4.03
N ALA A 361 -2.42 8.25 -4.31
CA ALA A 361 -2.41 9.29 -3.29
C ALA A 361 -3.53 9.09 -2.26
N GLU A 362 -4.74 8.74 -2.72
CA GLU A 362 -5.85 8.39 -1.83
C GLU A 362 -5.58 7.11 -1.04
N TYR A 363 -5.11 6.05 -1.70
CA TYR A 363 -4.78 4.80 -1.03
C TYR A 363 -3.73 4.99 0.08
N PHE A 364 -2.68 5.74 -0.20
CA PHE A 364 -1.64 6.07 0.76
C PHE A 364 -2.19 6.93 1.90
N SER A 365 -3.02 7.93 1.58
CA SER A 365 -3.59 8.84 2.58
C SER A 365 -4.47 8.10 3.58
N TYR A 366 -5.33 7.18 3.14
CA TYR A 366 -6.20 6.42 4.04
C TYR A 366 -5.41 5.52 4.99
N ASN A 367 -4.32 4.91 4.51
CA ASN A 367 -3.45 4.12 5.37
C ASN A 367 -2.74 4.99 6.43
N MET A 368 -2.30 6.19 6.06
CA MET A 368 -1.66 7.13 6.99
C MET A 368 -2.65 7.75 7.98
N ALA A 369 -3.86 8.08 7.53
CA ALA A 369 -4.91 8.69 8.34
C ALA A 369 -5.69 7.66 9.17
N GLY A 370 -5.53 6.36 8.92
CA GLY A 370 -6.29 5.30 9.57
C GLY A 370 -7.78 5.30 9.20
N ASP A 371 -8.10 5.63 7.95
CA ASP A 371 -9.47 5.65 7.43
C ASP A 371 -9.82 4.33 6.75
N ASP A 372 -10.15 3.30 7.54
CA ASP A 372 -10.49 2.00 6.95
C ASP A 372 -11.81 2.03 6.18
N THR A 373 -12.71 3.01 6.42
CA THR A 373 -13.97 3.10 5.67
C THR A 373 -13.69 3.43 4.21
N SER A 374 -12.92 4.49 3.95
CA SER A 374 -12.54 4.88 2.58
C SER A 374 -11.60 3.85 1.95
N LEU A 375 -10.69 3.25 2.74
CA LEU A 375 -9.83 2.17 2.28
C LEU A 375 -10.60 0.92 1.82
N ASN A 376 -11.67 0.55 2.54
CA ASN A 376 -12.53 -0.58 2.15
C ASN A 376 -13.26 -0.30 0.83
N LEU A 377 -13.67 0.94 0.58
CA LEU A 377 -14.25 1.33 -0.71
C LEU A 377 -13.23 1.22 -1.84
N VAL A 378 -11.96 1.56 -1.60
CA VAL A 378 -10.89 1.32 -2.59
C VAL A 378 -10.74 -0.18 -2.90
N TYR A 379 -10.76 -1.04 -1.87
CA TYR A 379 -10.70 -2.49 -2.06
C TYR A 379 -11.91 -3.06 -2.83
N GLU A 380 -13.09 -2.49 -2.57
CA GLU A 380 -14.35 -2.90 -3.19
C GLU A 380 -14.44 -2.46 -4.66
N TYR A 381 -14.10 -1.21 -4.96
CA TYR A 381 -14.24 -0.64 -6.31
C TYR A 381 -13.03 -0.89 -7.21
N PHE A 382 -11.84 -1.08 -6.64
CA PHE A 382 -10.59 -1.28 -7.38
C PHE A 382 -9.78 -2.51 -6.88
N PRO A 383 -10.38 -3.72 -6.89
CA PRO A 383 -9.75 -4.90 -6.32
C PRO A 383 -8.47 -5.35 -7.04
N GLU A 384 -8.37 -5.19 -8.35
CA GLU A 384 -7.15 -5.52 -9.10
C GLU A 384 -6.09 -4.43 -8.93
N ALA A 385 -6.47 -3.15 -9.03
CA ALA A 385 -5.53 -2.04 -8.82
C ALA A 385 -4.95 -2.06 -7.39
N THR A 386 -5.73 -2.45 -6.39
CA THR A 386 -5.29 -2.68 -5.02
C THR A 386 -4.13 -3.68 -4.92
N LYS A 387 -4.16 -4.77 -5.71
CA LYS A 387 -3.05 -5.74 -5.72
C LYS A 387 -1.78 -5.08 -6.23
N ILE A 388 -1.88 -4.28 -7.28
CA ILE A 388 -0.75 -3.53 -7.83
C ILE A 388 -0.22 -2.52 -6.81
N MET A 389 -1.11 -1.76 -6.16
CA MET A 389 -0.73 -0.81 -5.09
C MET A 389 -0.03 -1.50 -3.92
N ASN A 390 -0.47 -2.71 -3.53
CA ASN A 390 0.19 -3.47 -2.48
C ASN A 390 1.61 -3.90 -2.87
N GLU A 391 1.83 -4.35 -4.09
CA GLU A 391 3.18 -4.68 -4.58
C GLU A 391 4.05 -3.43 -4.73
N TYR A 392 3.47 -2.32 -5.22
CA TYR A 392 4.16 -1.03 -5.30
C TYR A 392 4.60 -0.54 -3.92
N THR A 393 3.70 -0.61 -2.94
CA THR A 393 3.97 -0.27 -1.53
C THR A 393 5.07 -1.16 -0.94
N LYS A 394 5.05 -2.47 -1.24
CA LYS A 394 6.12 -3.38 -0.82
C LYS A 394 7.46 -3.00 -1.42
N ALA A 395 7.48 -2.62 -2.70
CA ALA A 395 8.70 -2.20 -3.38
C ALA A 395 9.25 -0.90 -2.81
N LEU A 396 8.39 0.08 -2.52
CA LEU A 396 8.79 1.35 -1.91
C LEU A 396 9.40 1.18 -0.52
N GLY A 397 8.90 0.23 0.28
CA GLY A 397 9.37 -0.02 1.64
C GLY A 397 10.38 -1.17 1.78
N ALA A 398 10.97 -1.66 0.69
CA ALA A 398 11.98 -2.73 0.68
C ALA A 398 13.39 -2.16 0.48
#